data_AF-G4TTF4-F1
#
_entry.id   AF-G4TTF4-F1
#
_cell.length_a   1.000
_cell.length_b   1.000
_cell.length_c   1.000
_cell.angle_alpha   90.00
_cell.angle_beta   90.00
_cell.angle_gamma   90.00
#
_symmetry.space_group_name_H-M   'P 1'
#
loop_
_entity.id
_entity.type
_entity.pdbx_description
1 polymer ?
#
loop_
_entity_poly.entity_id
_entity_poly.type
_entity_poly.pdbx_seq_one_letter_code
_entity_poly.pdbx_strand_id
1 'polypeptide(L)'
;MATILCDSCKRGPLLEYFTCHGCINAANADTYDLCWDCASNCAREAHEVANGSGHVFRPFRLRRICDYCQGQIASDFLMCTACRQDSACYDLCYTCALAEDGAERHALVMSRQHTFRLVQWDANMPTKQPQEFRSKERWWCNGCSNELTGVFFHCLGCGSGASGFDICVSCADRGGLFRHGDVPTHLFLFVRPVVAHSLPLPSVKSTRRPLPPAP
;
A
#
# COMPACT_ATOMS: atom_id res chain seq x y z
N MET A 1 12.29 16.60 -19.52
CA MET A 1 11.83 16.31 -18.15
C MET A 1 12.48 15.02 -17.70
N ALA A 2 12.96 14.93 -16.45
CA ALA A 2 13.47 13.68 -15.91
C ALA A 2 12.35 12.64 -15.83
N THR A 3 12.66 11.39 -16.13
CA THR A 3 11.72 10.28 -15.99
C THR A 3 11.52 9.98 -14.50
N ILE A 4 10.29 10.10 -14.01
CA ILE A 4 9.95 9.74 -12.63
C ILE A 4 9.74 8.21 -12.56
N LEU A 5 10.49 7.56 -11.66
CA LEU A 5 10.40 6.12 -11.40
C LEU A 5 9.91 5.89 -9.97
N CYS A 6 9.32 4.73 -9.71
CA CYS A 6 8.95 4.34 -8.35
C CYS A 6 10.20 4.01 -7.53
N ASP A 7 10.41 4.65 -6.40
CA ASP A 7 11.56 4.40 -5.53
C ASP A 7 11.56 3.01 -4.92
N SER A 8 10.38 2.42 -4.73
CA SER A 8 10.26 1.06 -4.18
C SER A 8 10.51 -0.03 -5.21
N CYS A 9 9.89 0.03 -6.39
CA CYS A 9 9.93 -1.06 -7.39
C CYS A 9 10.74 -0.74 -8.64
N LYS A 10 11.24 0.49 -8.76
CA LYS A 10 11.98 1.03 -9.91
C LYS A 10 11.22 0.99 -11.25
N ARG A 11 9.92 0.68 -11.24
CA ARG A 11 9.04 0.75 -12.43
C ARG A 11 8.69 2.21 -12.75
N GLY A 12 8.51 2.50 -14.03
CA GLY A 12 8.07 3.79 -14.56
C GLY A 12 8.15 3.82 -16.09
N PRO A 13 7.93 4.98 -16.73
CA PRO A 13 7.63 6.30 -16.14
C PRO A 13 6.33 6.31 -15.32
N LEU A 14 6.31 7.04 -14.20
CA LEU A 14 5.10 7.26 -13.41
C LEU A 14 4.34 8.48 -13.91
N LEU A 15 3.11 8.26 -14.39
CA LEU A 15 2.16 9.33 -14.70
C LEU A 15 1.28 9.69 -13.50
N GLU A 16 1.09 8.74 -12.59
CA GLU A 16 0.33 8.84 -11.35
C GLU A 16 1.14 8.16 -10.26
N TYR A 17 1.42 8.88 -9.18
CA TYR A 17 2.27 8.39 -8.11
C TYR A 17 1.95 9.11 -6.80
N PHE A 18 2.47 8.58 -5.70
CA PHE A 18 2.50 9.28 -4.43
C PHE A 18 3.89 9.86 -4.23
N THR A 19 3.99 11.13 -3.85
CA THR A 19 5.27 11.78 -3.56
C THR A 19 5.33 12.16 -2.09
N CYS A 20 6.49 11.94 -1.46
CA CYS A 20 6.73 12.31 -0.07
C CYS A 20 7.05 13.80 0.04
N HIS A 21 6.21 14.57 0.71
CA HIS A 21 6.44 16.01 0.90
C HIS A 21 7.59 16.32 1.86
N GLY A 22 7.89 15.42 2.81
CA GLY A 22 9.02 15.59 3.73
C GLY A 22 10.36 15.51 3.01
N CYS A 23 10.50 14.62 2.02
CA CYS A 23 11.74 14.44 1.26
C CYS A 23 12.08 15.64 0.36
N ILE A 24 11.08 16.29 -0.23
CA ILE A 24 11.27 17.45 -1.12
C ILE A 24 12.08 18.57 -0.45
N ASN A 25 11.88 18.77 0.86
CA ASN A 25 12.49 19.87 1.61
C ASN A 25 13.89 19.55 2.16
N ALA A 26 14.37 18.32 2.00
CA ALA A 26 15.73 17.97 2.36
C ALA A 26 16.66 18.46 1.24
N ALA A 27 17.56 19.39 1.56
CA ALA A 27 18.29 20.27 0.64
C ALA A 27 19.08 19.63 -0.53
N ASN A 28 19.07 18.30 -0.71
CA ASN A 28 19.74 17.55 -1.78
C ASN A 28 19.00 16.26 -2.20
N ALA A 29 17.73 16.04 -1.81
CA ALA A 29 17.06 14.75 -2.02
C ALA A 29 16.18 14.75 -3.29
N ASP A 30 16.37 13.74 -4.14
CA ASP A 30 15.35 13.31 -5.07
C ASP A 30 14.03 13.07 -4.30
N THR A 31 12.91 13.42 -4.93
CA THR A 31 11.59 13.15 -4.37
C THR A 31 11.43 11.65 -4.15
N TYR A 32 10.87 11.23 -3.01
CA TYR A 32 10.56 9.81 -2.79
C TYR A 32 9.17 9.53 -3.37
N ASP A 33 9.16 8.90 -4.54
CA ASP A 33 7.99 8.71 -5.39
C ASP A 33 7.58 7.24 -5.44
N LEU A 34 6.30 6.94 -5.26
CA LEU A 34 5.77 5.59 -5.23
C LEU A 34 4.69 5.40 -6.28
N CYS A 35 4.79 4.32 -7.07
CA CYS A 35 3.66 3.90 -7.91
C CYS A 35 2.46 3.49 -7.03
N TRP A 36 1.27 3.49 -7.63
CA TRP A 36 0.03 3.16 -6.93
C TRP A 36 0.06 1.79 -6.25
N ASP A 37 0.67 0.79 -6.90
CA ASP A 37 0.73 -0.58 -6.39
C ASP A 37 1.60 -0.65 -5.13
N CYS A 38 2.80 -0.04 -5.15
CA CYS A 38 3.68 0.03 -3.98
C CYS A 38 3.04 0.83 -2.84
N ALA A 39 2.45 1.99 -3.15
CA ALA A 39 1.79 2.82 -2.17
C ALA A 39 0.60 2.11 -1.50
N SER A 40 -0.20 1.38 -2.29
CA SER A 40 -1.32 0.57 -1.80
C SER A 40 -0.84 -0.63 -0.99
N ASN A 41 0.37 -1.12 -1.24
CA ASN A 41 0.97 -2.26 -0.55
C ASN A 41 1.92 -1.87 0.58
N CYS A 42 1.56 -0.81 1.32
CA CYS A 42 2.22 -0.40 2.56
C CYS A 42 3.59 0.29 2.43
N ALA A 43 4.04 0.65 1.22
CA ALA A 43 5.32 1.36 1.06
C ALA A 43 5.29 2.79 1.63
N ARG A 44 4.12 3.49 1.60
CA ARG A 44 3.97 4.82 2.21
C ARG A 44 4.17 4.74 3.72
N GLU A 45 3.51 3.78 4.34
CA GLU A 45 3.55 3.53 5.79
C GLU A 45 4.96 3.14 6.24
N ALA A 46 5.66 2.31 5.45
CA ALA A 46 7.06 1.97 5.74
C ALA A 46 7.95 3.22 5.75
N HIS A 47 7.79 4.09 4.76
CA HIS A 47 8.57 5.31 4.64
C HIS A 47 8.25 6.34 5.74
N GLU A 48 6.96 6.56 6.04
CA GLU A 48 6.50 7.46 7.11
C GLU A 48 7.03 7.03 8.48
N VAL A 49 6.99 5.73 8.79
CA VAL A 49 7.52 5.24 10.08
C VAL A 49 9.04 5.33 10.13
N ALA A 50 9.74 5.07 9.02
CA ALA A 50 11.20 5.13 8.97
C ALA A 50 11.75 6.56 9.15
N ASN A 51 11.05 7.57 8.60
CA ASN A 51 11.56 8.94 8.50
C ASN A 51 10.81 9.93 9.42
N GLY A 52 9.73 9.50 10.05
CA GLY A 52 8.94 10.30 11.00
C GLY A 52 7.75 11.02 10.36
N SER A 53 6.92 11.62 11.22
CA SER A 53 5.60 12.17 10.85
C SER A 53 5.62 13.36 9.87
N GLY A 54 6.80 13.92 9.56
CA GLY A 54 6.95 14.95 8.53
C GLY A 54 6.93 14.39 7.09
N HIS A 55 7.04 13.08 6.92
CA HIS A 55 7.17 12.42 5.61
C HIS A 55 5.81 12.00 5.00
N VAL A 56 4.85 12.92 4.99
CA VAL A 56 3.49 12.65 4.50
C VAL A 56 3.47 12.52 2.98
N PHE A 57 2.83 11.46 2.47
CA PHE A 57 2.62 11.27 1.04
C PHE A 57 1.39 12.01 0.53
N ARG A 58 1.52 12.60 -0.66
CA ARG A 58 0.39 13.13 -1.43
C ARG A 58 0.35 12.51 -2.81
N PRO A 59 -0.85 12.22 -3.35
CA PRO A 59 -0.95 11.81 -4.74
C PRO A 59 -0.53 12.99 -5.63
N PHE A 60 0.34 12.70 -6.58
CA PHE A 60 0.75 13.59 -7.66
C PHE A 60 0.39 12.94 -8.99
N ARG A 61 -0.01 13.78 -9.94
CA ARG A 61 -0.34 13.35 -11.30
C ARG A 61 0.26 14.35 -12.28
N LEU A 62 1.05 13.83 -13.22
CA LEU A 62 1.45 14.62 -14.38
C LEU A 62 0.20 14.93 -15.21
N ARG A 63 0.10 16.17 -15.72
CA ARG A 63 -1.05 16.68 -16.48
C ARG A 63 -1.58 15.62 -17.47
N ARG A 64 -2.80 15.14 -17.24
CA ARG A 64 -3.52 14.25 -18.15
C ARG A 64 -4.42 15.04 -19.08
N ILE A 65 -4.52 14.58 -20.32
CA ILE A 65 -5.36 15.15 -21.35
C ILE A 65 -6.46 14.13 -21.67
N CYS A 66 -7.69 14.59 -21.79
CA CYS A 66 -8.81 13.76 -22.22
C CYS A 66 -8.62 13.37 -23.68
N ASP A 67 -8.57 12.08 -24.00
CA ASP A 67 -8.36 11.61 -25.36
C ASP A 67 -9.52 11.95 -26.30
N TYR A 68 -10.70 12.30 -25.76
CA TYR A 68 -11.84 12.76 -26.56
C TYR A 68 -11.78 14.27 -26.85
N CYS A 69 -11.87 15.12 -25.82
CA CYS A 69 -11.96 16.58 -26.01
C CYS A 69 -10.60 17.29 -26.03
N GLN A 70 -9.51 16.57 -25.79
CA GLN A 70 -8.15 17.12 -25.68
C GLN A 70 -7.99 18.17 -24.55
N GLY A 71 -8.99 18.28 -23.66
CA GLY A 71 -8.96 19.14 -22.49
C GLY A 71 -8.16 18.53 -21.33
N GLN A 72 -7.63 19.36 -20.44
CA GLN A 72 -6.96 18.87 -19.24
C GLN A 72 -7.96 18.21 -18.29
N ILE A 73 -7.60 17.03 -17.78
CA ILE A 73 -8.37 16.34 -16.74
C ILE A 73 -7.93 16.87 -15.37
N ALA A 74 -8.85 17.53 -14.66
CA ALA A 74 -8.60 18.14 -13.35
C ALA A 74 -9.34 17.45 -12.18
N SER A 75 -10.13 16.40 -12.46
CA SER A 75 -10.98 15.71 -11.49
C SER A 75 -10.96 14.20 -11.72
N ASP A 76 -11.85 13.47 -11.03
CA ASP A 76 -12.23 12.09 -11.35
C ASP A 76 -12.47 11.92 -12.85
N PHE A 77 -12.06 10.77 -13.37
CA PHE A 77 -12.11 10.48 -14.80
C PHE A 77 -12.22 8.96 -15.02
N LEU A 78 -12.54 8.58 -16.25
CA LEU A 78 -12.64 7.18 -16.65
C LEU A 78 -11.40 6.81 -17.45
N MET A 79 -10.72 5.74 -17.03
CA MET A 79 -9.54 5.22 -17.70
C MET A 79 -9.85 3.86 -18.32
N CYS A 80 -9.52 3.68 -19.59
CA CYS A 80 -9.61 2.37 -20.23
C CYS A 80 -8.51 1.44 -19.68
N THR A 81 -8.91 0.29 -19.15
CA THR A 81 -7.97 -0.69 -18.56
C THR A 81 -7.22 -1.51 -19.62
N ALA A 82 -7.79 -1.67 -20.82
CA ALA A 82 -7.23 -2.45 -21.92
C ALA A 82 -6.15 -1.69 -22.71
N CYS A 83 -6.30 -0.37 -22.87
CA CYS A 83 -5.33 0.47 -23.60
C CYS A 83 -4.01 0.67 -22.86
N ARG A 84 -3.92 0.29 -21.58
CA ARG A 84 -2.75 0.52 -20.72
C ARG A 84 -1.47 -0.17 -21.21
N GLN A 85 -1.54 -1.12 -22.14
CA GLN A 85 -0.43 -2.01 -22.47
C GLN A 85 0.75 -1.32 -23.19
N ASP A 86 0.53 -0.22 -23.94
CA ASP A 86 1.56 0.36 -24.82
C ASP A 86 1.89 1.84 -24.55
N SER A 87 1.87 2.27 -23.28
CA SER A 87 2.26 3.63 -22.84
C SER A 87 1.24 4.76 -23.09
N ALA A 88 0.11 4.47 -23.75
CA ALA A 88 -1.00 5.40 -23.93
C ALA A 88 -2.23 4.92 -23.15
N CYS A 89 -2.54 5.56 -22.03
CA CYS A 89 -3.83 5.35 -21.37
C CYS A 89 -4.89 6.11 -22.17
N TYR A 90 -6.03 5.48 -22.49
CA TYR A 90 -7.18 6.20 -23.03
C TYR A 90 -8.02 6.71 -21.86
N ASP A 91 -7.92 8.00 -21.60
CA ASP A 91 -8.50 8.71 -20.47
C ASP A 91 -9.62 9.63 -20.94
N LEU A 92 -10.76 9.57 -20.26
CA LEU A 92 -11.92 10.41 -20.53
C LEU A 92 -12.22 11.27 -19.32
N CYS A 93 -12.24 12.59 -19.51
CA CYS A 93 -12.80 13.48 -18.49
C CYS A 93 -14.27 13.12 -18.25
N TYR A 94 -14.76 13.40 -17.04
CA TYR A 94 -16.10 12.99 -16.63
C TYR A 94 -17.20 13.55 -17.56
N THR A 95 -17.04 14.77 -18.05
CA THR A 95 -17.95 15.38 -19.04
C THR A 95 -18.04 14.55 -20.31
N CYS A 96 -16.92 14.18 -20.93
CA CYS A 96 -16.94 13.39 -22.17
C CYS A 96 -17.36 11.95 -21.93
N ALA A 97 -17.12 11.42 -20.74
CA ALA A 97 -17.55 10.07 -20.42
C ALA A 97 -19.08 9.97 -20.22
N LEU A 98 -19.72 11.01 -19.67
CA LEU A 98 -21.16 11.02 -19.40
C LEU A 98 -22.01 11.65 -20.50
N ALA A 99 -21.53 12.71 -21.14
CA ALA A 99 -22.34 13.54 -22.05
C ALA A 99 -22.13 13.19 -23.54
N GLU A 100 -21.01 12.57 -23.88
CA GLU A 100 -20.59 12.39 -25.27
C GLU A 100 -20.43 10.91 -25.66
N ASP A 101 -20.90 10.00 -24.81
CA ASP A 101 -20.76 8.55 -24.94
C ASP A 101 -19.31 8.13 -25.27
N GLY A 102 -18.32 8.89 -24.76
CA GLY A 102 -16.92 8.73 -25.17
C GLY A 102 -16.39 7.32 -24.89
N ALA A 103 -16.87 6.69 -23.81
CA ALA A 103 -16.51 5.33 -23.45
C ALA A 103 -17.08 4.29 -24.43
N GLU A 104 -18.35 4.45 -24.82
CA GLU A 104 -19.02 3.56 -25.78
C GLU A 104 -18.40 3.70 -27.17
N ARG A 105 -18.18 4.94 -27.63
CA ARG A 105 -17.51 5.20 -28.91
C ARG A 105 -16.11 4.59 -28.96
N HIS A 106 -15.33 4.74 -27.90
CA HIS A 106 -14.01 4.13 -27.82
C HIS A 106 -14.10 2.59 -27.91
N ALA A 107 -15.03 1.98 -27.18
CA ALA A 107 -15.24 0.54 -27.22
C ALA A 107 -15.66 0.04 -28.63
N LEU A 108 -16.51 0.80 -29.33
CA LEU A 108 -16.94 0.48 -30.70
C LEU A 108 -15.77 0.53 -31.70
N VAL A 109 -14.85 1.49 -31.55
CA VAL A 109 -13.72 1.66 -32.47
C VAL A 109 -12.63 0.60 -32.25
N MET A 110 -12.38 0.19 -31.01
CA MET A 110 -11.21 -0.62 -30.67
C MET A 110 -11.36 -2.13 -30.87
N SER A 111 -12.51 -2.61 -31.34
CA SER A 111 -12.78 -4.03 -31.72
C SER A 111 -12.59 -5.08 -30.61
N ARG A 112 -12.15 -4.68 -29.40
CA ARG A 112 -11.93 -5.51 -28.22
C ARG A 112 -12.85 -5.08 -27.07
N GLN A 113 -13.01 -5.95 -26.07
CA GLN A 113 -13.71 -5.60 -24.83
C GLN A 113 -12.86 -4.62 -24.01
N HIS A 114 -13.16 -3.34 -24.14
CA HIS A 114 -12.54 -2.28 -23.36
C HIS A 114 -13.42 -2.00 -22.14
N THR A 115 -12.86 -2.18 -20.95
CA THR A 115 -13.55 -1.81 -19.70
C THR A 115 -12.94 -0.53 -19.16
N PHE A 116 -13.79 0.30 -18.54
CA PHE A 116 -13.35 1.54 -17.93
C PHE A 116 -13.37 1.41 -16.41
N ARG A 117 -12.32 1.92 -15.78
CA ARG A 117 -12.26 2.09 -14.33
C ARG A 117 -12.45 3.55 -14.00
N LEU A 118 -13.38 3.84 -13.10
CA LEU A 118 -13.45 5.17 -12.47
C LEU A 118 -12.19 5.36 -11.62
N VAL A 119 -11.41 6.37 -11.95
CA VAL A 119 -10.27 6.78 -11.14
C VAL A 119 -10.74 7.92 -10.25
N GLN A 120 -11.09 7.57 -9.01
CA GLN A 120 -11.44 8.55 -7.99
C GLN A 120 -10.19 9.26 -7.51
N TRP A 121 -10.25 10.59 -7.50
CA TRP A 121 -9.20 11.46 -7.00
C TRP A 121 -9.51 11.84 -5.55
N ASP A 122 -8.91 11.10 -4.62
CA ASP A 122 -8.88 11.51 -3.23
C ASP A 122 -7.47 11.97 -2.85
N ALA A 123 -7.27 13.28 -2.80
CA ALA A 123 -6.03 13.90 -2.35
C ALA A 123 -5.72 13.58 -0.87
N ASN A 124 -6.72 13.11 -0.11
CA ASN A 124 -6.64 12.85 1.32
C ASN A 124 -6.66 11.35 1.64
N MET A 125 -6.12 10.49 0.76
CA MET A 125 -6.03 9.06 1.07
C MET A 125 -5.14 8.83 2.30
N PRO A 126 -5.72 8.50 3.47
CA PRO A 126 -4.96 8.44 4.71
C PRO A 126 -3.96 7.28 4.66
N THR A 127 -2.90 7.37 5.47
CA THR A 127 -2.02 6.23 5.70
C THR A 127 -2.68 5.23 6.64
N LYS A 128 -2.44 3.95 6.38
CA LYS A 128 -2.97 2.85 7.17
C LYS A 128 -2.39 2.94 8.57
N GLN A 129 -3.24 2.71 9.57
CA GLN A 129 -2.78 2.55 10.95
C GLN A 129 -2.34 1.11 11.18
N PRO A 130 -1.33 0.87 12.03
CA PRO A 130 -0.88 -0.48 12.33
C PRO A 130 -2.00 -1.23 13.06
N GLN A 131 -2.35 -2.42 12.56
CA GLN A 131 -3.31 -3.29 13.22
C GLN A 131 -2.64 -4.04 14.37
N GLU A 132 -3.15 -3.82 15.57
CA GLU A 132 -2.68 -4.55 16.75
C GLU A 132 -3.19 -5.99 16.74
N PHE A 133 -2.30 -6.93 17.08
CA PHE A 133 -2.67 -8.32 17.27
C PHE A 133 -1.94 -8.91 18.48
N ARG A 134 -2.59 -9.86 19.15
CA ARG A 134 -1.99 -10.57 20.30
C ARG A 134 -1.28 -11.81 19.78
N SER A 135 0.00 -11.94 20.11
CA SER A 135 0.75 -13.17 19.86
C SER A 135 1.66 -13.49 21.04
N LYS A 136 1.89 -14.79 21.25
CA LYS A 136 2.93 -15.31 22.16
C LYS A 136 4.22 -15.66 21.41
N GLU A 137 4.16 -15.63 20.09
CA GLU A 137 5.27 -15.97 19.21
C GLU A 137 6.17 -14.74 19.03
N ARG A 138 7.46 -15.01 18.88
CA ARG A 138 8.43 -14.02 18.43
C ARG A 138 8.41 -14.00 16.90
N TRP A 139 8.69 -12.84 16.34
CA TRP A 139 8.64 -12.60 14.90
C TRP A 139 10.01 -12.12 14.43
N TRP A 140 10.43 -12.48 13.22
CA TRP A 140 11.74 -12.12 12.68
C TRP A 140 11.60 -11.56 11.27
N CYS A 141 12.42 -10.58 10.95
CA CYS A 141 12.45 -9.99 9.62
C CYS A 141 13.11 -10.96 8.63
N ASN A 142 12.40 -11.38 7.58
CA ASN A 142 12.96 -12.21 6.50
C ASN A 142 14.05 -11.48 5.68
N GLY A 143 14.18 -10.16 5.81
CA GLY A 143 15.19 -9.37 5.10
C GLY A 143 16.52 -9.22 5.86
N CYS A 144 16.47 -8.96 7.18
CA CYS A 144 17.66 -8.70 8.00
C CYS A 144 17.84 -9.61 9.21
N SER A 145 16.93 -10.59 9.40
CA SER A 145 16.94 -11.56 10.50
C SER A 145 16.83 -10.99 11.92
N ASN A 146 16.62 -9.68 12.07
CA ASN A 146 16.38 -9.06 13.37
C ASN A 146 14.96 -9.39 13.88
N GLU A 147 14.82 -9.50 15.19
CA GLU A 147 13.52 -9.67 15.85
C GLU A 147 12.61 -8.44 15.63
N LEU A 148 11.33 -8.69 15.37
CA LEU A 148 10.30 -7.71 15.11
C LEU A 148 9.54 -7.40 16.41
N THR A 149 10.11 -6.52 17.22
CA THR A 149 9.52 -6.09 18.51
C THR A 149 8.56 -4.90 18.38
N GLY A 150 8.59 -4.19 17.26
CA GLY A 150 7.76 -3.03 16.96
C GLY A 150 6.74 -3.27 15.85
N VAL A 151 6.36 -2.20 15.15
CA VAL A 151 5.53 -2.34 13.94
C VAL A 151 6.32 -3.01 12.81
N PHE A 152 5.64 -3.84 12.03
CA PHE A 152 6.22 -4.53 10.89
C PHE A 152 5.16 -4.84 9.83
N PHE A 153 5.57 -5.45 8.72
CA PHE A 153 4.68 -5.83 7.63
C PHE A 153 4.62 -7.34 7.46
N HIS A 154 3.41 -7.89 7.51
CA HIS A 154 3.14 -9.32 7.36
C HIS A 154 2.52 -9.59 5.99
N CYS A 155 3.07 -10.55 5.24
CA CYS A 155 2.57 -10.97 3.95
C CYS A 155 1.35 -11.90 4.11
N LEU A 156 0.20 -11.51 3.57
CA LEU A 156 -1.03 -12.31 3.57
C LEU A 156 -0.99 -13.54 2.66
N GLY A 157 -0.10 -13.52 1.66
CA GLY A 157 0.08 -14.66 0.74
C GLY A 157 0.99 -15.74 1.31
N CYS A 158 1.79 -15.42 2.33
CA CYS A 158 2.62 -16.37 3.06
C CYS A 158 1.88 -16.82 4.32
N GLY A 159 2.27 -17.97 4.87
CA GLY A 159 1.65 -18.49 6.10
C GLY A 159 1.88 -17.57 7.31
N SER A 160 1.60 -18.04 8.52
CA SER A 160 1.87 -17.31 9.76
C SER A 160 3.04 -17.90 10.53
N GLY A 161 3.68 -17.10 11.39
CA GLY A 161 4.76 -17.56 12.26
C GLY A 161 5.99 -17.98 11.45
N ALA A 162 6.54 -19.17 11.71
CA ALA A 162 7.79 -19.63 11.08
C ALA A 162 7.70 -19.86 9.55
N SER A 163 6.50 -20.05 8.99
CA SER A 163 6.27 -20.19 7.55
C SER A 163 5.80 -18.88 6.89
N GLY A 164 5.70 -17.80 7.67
CA GLY A 164 5.31 -16.49 7.18
C GLY A 164 6.45 -15.72 6.51
N PHE A 165 6.06 -14.61 5.90
CA PHE A 165 7.01 -13.62 5.41
C PHE A 165 6.70 -12.28 6.07
N ASP A 166 7.64 -11.84 6.89
CA ASP A 166 7.54 -10.66 7.71
C ASP A 166 8.75 -9.76 7.46
N ILE A 167 8.52 -8.46 7.39
CA ILE A 167 9.59 -7.53 7.06
C ILE A 167 9.53 -6.29 7.94
N CYS A 168 10.68 -5.92 8.50
CA CYS A 168 10.80 -4.73 9.32
C CYS A 168 10.65 -3.46 8.47
N VAL A 169 10.32 -2.35 9.12
CA VAL A 169 10.13 -1.04 8.48
C VAL A 169 11.32 -0.65 7.59
N SER A 170 12.54 -0.78 8.08
CA SER A 170 13.75 -0.41 7.32
C SER A 170 13.94 -1.25 6.06
N CYS A 171 13.68 -2.56 6.14
CA CYS A 171 13.77 -3.43 4.96
C CYS A 171 12.62 -3.18 3.98
N ALA A 172 11.43 -2.85 4.48
CA ALA A 172 10.28 -2.48 3.68
C ALA A 172 10.49 -1.18 2.90
N ASP A 173 10.97 -0.11 3.56
CA ASP A 173 11.25 1.21 2.97
C ASP A 173 12.32 1.14 1.87
N ARG A 174 13.28 0.21 1.99
CA ARG A 174 14.26 -0.11 0.93
C ARG A 174 13.70 -0.97 -0.21
N GLY A 175 12.38 -1.05 -0.37
CA GLY A 175 11.70 -1.81 -1.43
C GLY A 175 11.55 -3.31 -1.18
N GLY A 176 11.72 -3.78 0.07
CA GLY A 176 11.62 -5.21 0.39
C GLY A 176 10.22 -5.80 0.21
N LEU A 177 9.17 -4.98 0.37
CA LEU A 177 7.77 -5.39 0.11
C LEU A 177 7.56 -5.80 -1.35
N PHE A 178 8.09 -5.00 -2.27
CA PHE A 178 8.01 -5.26 -3.70
C PHE A 178 8.82 -6.48 -4.11
N ARG A 179 10.10 -6.57 -3.68
CA ARG A 179 10.99 -7.70 -4.01
C ARG A 179 10.44 -9.07 -3.59
N HIS A 180 9.55 -9.10 -2.60
CA HIS A 180 8.86 -10.33 -2.21
C HIS A 180 7.66 -10.67 -3.10
N GLY A 181 6.93 -9.66 -3.59
CA GLY A 181 5.63 -9.81 -4.23
C GLY A 181 5.64 -9.90 -5.76
N ASP A 182 6.72 -10.35 -6.38
CA ASP A 182 6.88 -10.24 -7.85
C ASP A 182 5.95 -11.14 -8.68
N VAL A 183 5.27 -12.17 -8.11
CA VAL A 183 3.98 -12.79 -8.56
C VAL A 183 3.72 -14.13 -7.83
N PRO A 184 2.48 -14.42 -7.36
CA PRO A 184 1.34 -13.52 -7.27
C PRO A 184 1.64 -12.32 -6.37
N THR A 185 1.03 -11.17 -6.63
CA THR A 185 1.28 -9.95 -5.85
C THR A 185 0.78 -10.14 -4.43
N HIS A 186 1.69 -10.49 -3.56
CA HIS A 186 1.42 -10.67 -2.14
C HIS A 186 1.05 -9.32 -1.51
N LEU A 187 -0.08 -9.29 -0.82
CA LEU A 187 -0.56 -8.14 -0.08
C LEU A 187 0.04 -8.14 1.33
N PHE A 188 0.45 -6.98 1.81
CA PHE A 188 1.01 -6.82 3.14
C PHE A 188 0.04 -6.12 4.09
N LEU A 189 -0.07 -6.66 5.31
CA LEU A 189 -0.69 -5.99 6.44
C LEU A 189 0.37 -5.20 7.20
N PHE A 190 0.00 -3.99 7.63
CA PHE A 190 0.78 -3.20 8.57
C PHE A 190 0.32 -3.53 9.99
N VAL A 191 1.19 -4.15 10.80
CA VAL A 191 0.79 -4.76 12.08
C VAL A 191 1.70 -4.36 13.24
N ARG A 192 1.19 -4.51 14.47
CA ARG A 192 1.95 -4.35 15.73
C ARG A 192 1.64 -5.52 16.67
N PRO A 193 2.65 -6.28 17.14
CA PRO A 193 2.43 -7.29 18.15
C PRO A 193 2.19 -6.59 19.50
N VAL A 194 1.08 -6.90 20.14
CA VAL A 194 0.82 -6.51 21.53
C VAL A 194 1.24 -7.69 22.40
N VAL A 195 2.29 -7.49 23.20
CA VAL A 195 2.67 -8.46 24.22
C VAL A 195 1.43 -8.66 25.08
N ALA A 196 0.91 -9.88 25.10
CA ALA A 196 -0.07 -10.25 26.09
C ALA A 196 0.66 -10.16 27.44
N HIS A 197 0.65 -8.97 28.06
CA HIS A 197 0.86 -8.86 29.50
C HIS A 197 -0.01 -9.97 30.07
N SER A 198 0.63 -10.91 30.74
CA SER A 198 -0.03 -12.01 31.42
C SER A 198 -1.21 -11.39 32.15
N LEU A 199 -2.41 -11.53 31.57
CA LEU A 199 -3.63 -11.14 32.25
C LEU A 199 -3.47 -11.81 33.61
N PRO A 200 -3.49 -11.06 34.73
CA PRO A 200 -3.32 -11.65 36.04
C PRO A 200 -4.26 -12.84 36.07
N LEU A 201 -3.67 -14.05 36.17
CA LEU A 201 -4.42 -15.29 36.19
C LEU A 201 -5.58 -15.04 37.15
N PRO A 202 -6.85 -15.20 36.72
CA PRO A 202 -7.96 -14.97 37.63
C PRO A 202 -7.64 -15.74 38.88
N SER A 203 -7.48 -15.02 40.00
CA SER A 203 -7.07 -15.61 41.27
C SER A 203 -8.03 -16.75 41.51
N VAL A 204 -7.55 -17.98 41.28
CA VAL A 204 -8.35 -19.18 41.50
C VAL A 204 -8.55 -19.13 43.00
N LYS A 205 -9.73 -18.66 43.43
CA LYS A 205 -10.16 -18.80 44.81
C LYS A 205 -10.03 -20.28 45.08
N SER A 206 -9.00 -20.63 45.83
CA SER A 206 -8.73 -22.00 46.27
C SER A 206 -9.96 -22.41 47.07
N THR A 207 -10.94 -23.02 46.39
CA THR A 207 -11.96 -23.83 47.04
C THR A 207 -11.20 -25.03 47.57
N ARG A 208 -10.58 -24.86 48.75
CA ARG A 208 -10.11 -25.97 49.57
C ARG A 208 -11.28 -26.91 49.70
N ARG A 209 -11.21 -28.05 49.02
CA ARG A 209 -12.12 -29.16 49.26
C ARG A 209 -11.95 -29.53 50.74
N PRO A 210 -13.02 -29.57 51.55
CA PRO A 210 -12.92 -30.07 52.92
C PRO A 210 -12.30 -31.46 52.88
N LEU A 211 -11.30 -31.71 53.75
CA LEU A 211 -10.77 -33.05 53.93
C LEU A 211 -11.89 -33.97 54.43
N PRO A 212 -12.01 -35.20 53.90
CA PRO A 212 -12.92 -36.17 54.47
C PRO A 212 -12.53 -36.46 55.93
N PRO A 213 -13.51 -36.72 56.82
CA PRO A 213 -13.23 -37.08 58.20
C PRO A 213 -12.38 -38.35 58.27
N ALA A 214 -11.44 -38.38 59.21
CA ALA A 214 -10.60 -39.53 59.48
C ALA A 214 -11.44 -40.72 60.01
N PRO A 215 -11.03 -41.97 59.70
CA PRO A 215 -11.71 -43.18 60.18
C PRO A 215 -11.60 -43.37 61.70
#